data_AF-A0A6N8QL69-F1
#
_entry.id   AF-A0A6N8QL69-F1
#
_cell.length_a   1.000
_cell.length_b   1.000
_cell.length_c   1.000
_cell.angle_alpha   90.00
_cell.angle_beta   90.00
_cell.angle_gamma   90.00
#
_symmetry.space_group_name_H-M   'P 1'
#
loop_
_entity.id
_entity.type
_entity.pdbx_description
1 polymer ?
#
loop_
_entity_poly.entity_id
_entity_poly.type
_entity_poly.pdbx_seq_one_letter_code
_entity_poly.pdbx_strand_id
1 'polypeptide(L)'
;MKRTMLYLSLLAVSCSVSAAKYPVLTESSPEKAGFNVERLNQMDRWISQQVDVGYPSVNLLIIKDNQIVYRKAWGAAKKYDGSVLMEQPVKATTGTLYDLASNTKMYATNFALQKLMSEGKLHPDDRIAKYIPGFADSPNDT
;
A
#
# COMPACT_ATOMS: atom_id res chain seq x y z
N MET A 1 -34.91 -10.22 63.59
CA MET A 1 -34.71 -8.77 63.35
C MET A 1 -33.22 -8.48 63.17
N LYS A 2 -32.82 -8.03 61.97
CA LYS A 2 -31.53 -7.41 61.53
C LYS A 2 -31.31 -7.85 60.05
N ARG A 3 -31.79 -7.12 59.05
CA ARG A 3 -31.24 -5.90 58.40
C ARG A 3 -30.13 -6.20 57.38
N THR A 4 -30.50 -6.02 56.08
CA THR A 4 -29.76 -5.30 55.01
C THR A 4 -28.44 -5.94 54.50
N MET A 5 -28.00 -5.91 53.23
CA MET A 5 -28.22 -5.04 52.08
C MET A 5 -27.97 -5.80 50.76
N LEU A 6 -28.76 -5.46 49.74
CA LEU A 6 -28.55 -5.80 48.33
C LEU A 6 -27.52 -4.80 47.75
N TYR A 7 -26.39 -5.27 47.22
CA TYR A 7 -25.49 -4.46 46.40
C TYR A 7 -25.35 -5.11 45.03
N LEU A 8 -26.16 -4.64 44.09
CA LEU A 8 -26.03 -4.98 42.68
C LEU A 8 -25.25 -3.84 41.99
N SER A 9 -23.93 -3.92 41.98
CA SER A 9 -23.10 -3.02 41.20
C SER A 9 -23.03 -3.52 39.74
N LEU A 10 -23.92 -3.02 38.87
CA LEU A 10 -23.73 -3.13 37.43
C LEU A 10 -22.63 -2.14 37.01
N LEU A 11 -21.40 -2.64 36.90
CA LEU A 11 -20.33 -1.91 36.24
C LEU A 11 -20.54 -2.06 34.73
N ALA A 12 -21.29 -1.14 34.12
CA ALA A 12 -21.37 -1.03 32.68
C ALA A 12 -20.01 -0.53 32.17
N VAL A 13 -19.11 -1.47 31.85
CA VAL A 13 -17.91 -1.18 31.08
C VAL A 13 -18.37 -0.90 29.66
N SER A 14 -18.65 0.37 29.38
CA SER A 14 -18.81 0.91 28.03
C SER A 14 -17.46 0.78 27.33
N CYS A 15 -17.17 -0.39 26.79
CA CYS A 15 -16.06 -0.57 25.87
C CYS A 15 -16.47 0.14 24.57
N SER A 16 -16.11 1.42 24.45
CA SER A 16 -16.13 2.11 23.17
C SER A 16 -15.25 1.31 22.23
N VAL A 17 -15.86 0.55 21.32
CA VAL A 17 -15.19 -0.15 20.24
C VAL A 17 -14.37 0.88 19.49
N SER A 18 -13.07 0.91 19.76
CA SER A 18 -12.13 1.78 19.07
C SER A 18 -12.10 1.37 17.61
N ALA A 19 -12.57 2.27 16.75
CA ALA A 19 -12.55 2.09 15.32
C ALA A 19 -11.10 2.18 14.81
N ALA A 20 -10.43 1.04 14.71
CA ALA A 20 -9.40 0.84 13.70
C ALA A 20 -9.78 -0.42 12.92
N LYS A 21 -10.64 -0.28 11.91
CA LYS A 21 -11.10 -1.40 11.06
C LYS A 21 -10.04 -1.94 10.10
N TYR A 22 -8.79 -1.48 10.22
CA TYR A 22 -7.68 -1.85 9.34
C TYR A 22 -6.38 -1.89 10.14
N PRO A 23 -5.46 -2.82 9.81
CA PRO A 23 -4.20 -2.92 10.51
C PRO A 23 -3.31 -1.70 10.22
N VAL A 24 -2.74 -1.13 11.28
CA VAL A 24 -1.72 -0.08 11.18
C VAL A 24 -0.35 -0.76 11.14
N LEU A 25 0.50 -0.34 10.19
CA LEU A 25 1.85 -0.89 10.09
C LEU A 25 2.71 -0.44 11.27
N THR A 26 3.48 -1.37 11.81
CA THR A 26 4.52 -1.08 12.83
C THR A 26 5.92 -1.32 12.24
N GLU A 27 6.97 -0.87 12.92
CA GLU A 27 8.36 -1.12 12.49
C GLU A 27 8.93 -2.35 13.20
N SER A 28 9.79 -3.11 12.54
CA SER A 28 10.49 -4.26 13.13
C SER A 28 11.86 -4.45 12.51
N SER A 29 12.76 -5.12 13.23
CA SER A 29 14.06 -5.47 12.66
C SER A 29 13.94 -6.70 11.74
N PRO A 30 14.77 -6.80 10.69
CA PRO A 30 14.80 -7.97 9.82
C PRO A 30 14.89 -9.31 10.56
N GLU A 31 15.76 -9.42 11.55
CA GLU A 31 15.98 -10.64 12.33
C GLU A 31 14.72 -11.06 13.08
N LYS A 32 14.04 -10.10 13.73
CA LYS A 32 12.79 -10.35 14.45
C LYS A 32 11.66 -10.80 13.53
N ALA A 33 11.65 -10.29 12.30
CA ALA A 33 10.70 -10.71 11.28
C ALA A 33 11.07 -12.05 10.60
N GLY A 34 12.21 -12.64 10.93
CA GLY A 34 12.70 -13.92 10.38
C GLY A 34 13.45 -13.79 9.05
N PHE A 35 13.92 -12.60 8.69
CA PHE A 35 14.72 -12.38 7.49
C PHE A 35 16.20 -12.66 7.74
N ASN A 36 16.87 -13.16 6.70
CA ASN A 36 18.32 -13.27 6.67
C ASN A 36 18.94 -11.90 6.34
N VAL A 37 19.59 -11.30 7.33
CA VAL A 37 20.21 -9.97 7.23
C VAL A 37 21.30 -9.91 6.17
N GLU A 38 22.12 -10.95 6.06
CA GLU A 38 23.20 -10.96 5.07
C GLU A 38 22.65 -10.92 3.64
N ARG A 39 21.56 -11.63 3.37
CA ARG A 39 20.88 -11.54 2.06
C ARG A 39 20.27 -10.15 1.80
N LEU A 40 19.70 -9.51 2.82
CA LEU A 40 19.21 -8.14 2.69
C LEU A 40 20.35 -7.15 2.41
N ASN A 41 21.50 -7.33 3.05
CA ASN A 41 22.69 -6.53 2.79
C ASN A 41 23.25 -6.77 1.38
N GLN A 42 23.20 -8.01 0.87
CA GLN A 42 23.55 -8.32 -0.51
C GLN A 42 22.64 -7.60 -1.51
N MET A 43 21.32 -7.61 -1.25
CA MET A 43 20.34 -6.86 -2.06
C MET A 43 20.61 -5.36 -2.00
N ASP A 44 20.88 -4.79 -0.81
CA ASP A 44 21.19 -3.38 -0.63
C ASP A 44 22.41 -2.94 -1.47
N ARG A 45 23.49 -3.72 -1.41
CA ARG A 45 24.70 -3.51 -2.21
C ARG A 45 24.41 -3.62 -3.70
N TRP A 46 23.64 -4.63 -4.11
CA TRP A 46 23.29 -4.82 -5.51
C TRP A 46 22.45 -3.66 -6.07
N ILE A 47 21.44 -3.19 -5.34
CA ILE A 47 20.62 -2.02 -5.74
C ILE A 47 21.51 -0.78 -5.86
N SER A 48 22.41 -0.57 -4.90
CA SER A 48 23.36 0.55 -4.95
C SER A 48 24.21 0.50 -6.22
N GLN A 49 24.73 -0.68 -6.58
CA GLN A 49 25.47 -0.88 -7.83
C GLN A 49 24.61 -0.60 -9.07
N GLN A 50 23.31 -0.95 -9.07
CA GLN A 50 22.42 -0.65 -10.20
C GLN A 50 22.25 0.87 -10.38
N VAL A 51 22.14 1.61 -9.28
CA VAL A 51 22.09 3.08 -9.33
C VAL A 51 23.40 3.65 -9.87
N ASP A 52 24.54 3.11 -9.43
CA ASP A 52 25.87 3.54 -9.89
C ASP A 52 26.04 3.35 -11.42
N VAL A 53 25.48 2.28 -12.00
CA VAL A 53 25.55 2.01 -13.45
C VAL A 53 24.45 2.69 -14.28
N GLY A 54 23.56 3.47 -13.65
CA GLY A 54 22.72 4.41 -14.39
C GLY A 54 21.23 4.44 -14.02
N TYR A 55 20.74 3.51 -13.19
CA TYR A 55 19.35 3.60 -12.72
C TYR A 55 19.15 4.91 -11.94
N PRO A 56 18.18 5.78 -12.31
CA PRO A 56 18.03 7.08 -11.67
C PRO A 56 17.74 6.98 -10.18
N SER A 57 16.81 6.10 -9.79
CA SER A 57 16.44 5.89 -8.39
C SER A 57 15.72 4.57 -8.19
N VAL A 58 15.77 4.06 -6.96
CA VAL A 58 14.99 2.90 -6.50
C VAL A 58 14.41 3.22 -5.13
N ASN A 59 13.16 2.83 -4.87
CA ASN A 59 12.54 2.86 -3.55
C ASN A 59 11.99 1.47 -3.23
N LEU A 60 12.37 0.90 -2.09
CA LEU A 60 11.99 -0.45 -1.68
C LEU A 60 11.34 -0.43 -0.30
N LEU A 61 10.20 -1.11 -0.22
CA LEU A 61 9.46 -1.37 1.02
C LEU A 61 9.16 -2.86 1.11
N ILE A 62 9.57 -3.48 2.22
CA ILE A 62 9.27 -4.88 2.54
C ILE A 62 8.44 -4.90 3.82
N ILE A 63 7.26 -5.53 3.74
CA ILE A 63 6.34 -5.70 4.86
C ILE A 63 6.10 -7.19 5.06
N LYS A 64 6.15 -7.65 6.31
CA LYS A 64 5.77 -9.01 6.73
C LYS A 64 5.02 -8.91 8.05
N ASP A 65 3.91 -9.65 8.18
CA ASP A 65 3.11 -9.72 9.41
C ASP A 65 2.78 -8.33 10.00
N ASN A 66 2.34 -7.41 9.12
CA ASN A 66 2.00 -6.02 9.46
C ASN A 66 3.17 -5.17 10.00
N GLN A 67 4.40 -5.67 9.88
CA GLN A 67 5.61 -4.97 10.24
C GLN A 67 6.36 -4.55 8.98
N ILE A 68 6.74 -3.28 8.91
CA ILE A 68 7.74 -2.79 7.98
C ILE A 68 9.08 -3.37 8.46
N VAL A 69 9.68 -4.20 7.62
CA VAL A 69 10.91 -4.93 7.93
C VAL A 69 12.12 -4.24 7.31
N TYR A 70 11.90 -3.61 6.17
CA TYR A 70 12.94 -2.91 5.42
C TYR A 70 12.30 -1.78 4.61
N ARG A 71 12.89 -0.59 4.68
CA ARG A 71 12.45 0.58 3.91
C ARG A 71 13.66 1.46 3.58
N LYS A 72 13.98 1.61 2.30
CA LYS A 72 15.10 2.44 1.85
C LYS A 72 14.88 2.98 0.44
N ALA A 73 15.50 4.10 0.15
CA ALA A 73 15.58 4.68 -1.19
C ALA A 73 17.05 4.92 -1.59
N TRP A 74 17.32 4.83 -2.88
CA TRP A 74 18.63 5.03 -3.50
C TRP A 74 18.51 5.96 -4.71
N GLY A 75 19.61 6.63 -5.06
CA GLY A 75 19.71 7.48 -6.24
C GLY A 75 19.00 8.82 -6.12
N ALA A 76 18.60 9.35 -7.26
CA ALA A 76 18.01 10.67 -7.45
C ALA A 76 16.61 10.58 -8.07
N ALA A 77 15.63 11.15 -7.38
CA ALA A 77 14.26 11.35 -7.88
C ALA A 77 14.21 12.21 -9.14
N LYS A 78 15.14 13.16 -9.29
CA LYS A 78 15.34 13.94 -10.52
C LYS A 78 16.83 14.06 -10.82
N LYS A 79 17.28 13.34 -11.84
CA LYS A 79 18.68 13.32 -12.31
C LYS A 79 18.92 14.26 -13.49
N TYR A 80 17.89 14.54 -14.28
CA TYR A 80 17.97 15.35 -15.49
C TYR A 80 16.93 16.48 -15.48
N ASP A 81 17.27 17.59 -16.14
CA ASP A 81 16.32 18.62 -16.55
C ASP A 81 16.18 18.59 -18.07
N GLY A 82 15.08 18.01 -18.56
CA GLY A 82 14.98 17.58 -19.95
C GLY A 82 16.07 16.54 -20.27
N SER A 83 16.96 16.87 -21.22
CA SER A 83 18.09 16.01 -21.62
C SER A 83 19.41 16.38 -20.92
N VAL A 84 19.42 17.39 -20.05
CA VAL A 84 20.64 17.88 -19.40
C VAL A 84 20.83 17.21 -18.04
N LEU A 85 22.02 16.66 -17.79
CA LEU A 85 22.37 16.11 -16.49
C LEU A 85 22.53 17.24 -15.46
N MET A 86 21.85 17.14 -14.32
CA MET A 86 21.90 18.14 -13.27
C MET A 86 23.20 18.03 -12.46
N GLU A 87 23.87 19.15 -12.16
CA GLU A 87 25.02 19.17 -11.23
C GLU A 87 24.61 18.75 -9.81
N GLN A 88 23.40 19.13 -9.40
CA GLN A 88 22.84 18.83 -8.09
C GLN A 88 21.50 18.10 -8.25
N PRO A 89 21.52 16.77 -8.45
CA PRO A 89 20.30 16.00 -8.64
C PRO A 89 19.46 15.96 -7.35
N VAL A 90 18.13 15.86 -7.49
CA VAL A 90 17.23 15.75 -6.33
C VAL A 90 17.30 14.33 -5.79
N LYS A 91 17.81 14.15 -4.57
CA LYS A 91 17.95 12.83 -3.94
C LYS A 91 16.58 12.15 -3.74
N ALA A 92 16.52 10.86 -4.05
CA ALA A 92 15.34 10.05 -3.73
C ALA A 92 15.22 9.83 -2.22
N THR A 93 14.01 9.90 -1.70
CA THR A 93 13.68 9.58 -0.31
C THR A 93 12.61 8.50 -0.28
N THR A 94 12.38 7.93 0.90
CA THR A 94 11.29 6.96 1.11
C THR A 94 9.90 7.58 0.91
N GLY A 95 9.79 8.91 0.88
CA GLY A 95 8.59 9.68 0.56
C GLY A 95 8.54 10.26 -0.86
N THR A 96 9.52 9.97 -1.72
CA THR A 96 9.48 10.40 -3.13
C THR A 96 8.26 9.77 -3.81
N LEU A 97 7.45 10.61 -4.47
CA LEU A 97 6.33 10.18 -5.29
C LEU A 97 6.83 9.76 -6.68
N TYR A 98 6.31 8.64 -7.17
CA TYR A 98 6.59 8.11 -8.50
C TYR A 98 5.28 8.00 -9.28
N ASP A 99 5.34 8.19 -10.60
CA ASP A 99 4.24 7.81 -11.47
C ASP A 99 4.09 6.29 -11.45
N LEU A 100 2.95 5.82 -10.94
CA LEU A 100 2.65 4.41 -10.80
C LEU A 100 2.25 3.75 -12.13
N ALA A 101 1.91 4.54 -13.15
CA ALA A 101 1.44 4.06 -14.45
C ALA A 101 0.42 2.92 -14.28
N SER A 102 0.66 1.76 -14.88
CA SER A 102 -0.27 0.61 -14.81
C SER A 102 -0.48 0.04 -13.40
N ASN A 103 0.39 0.31 -12.42
CA ASN A 103 0.12 -0.09 -11.03
C ASN A 103 -1.12 0.63 -10.45
N THR A 104 -1.51 1.78 -11.01
CA THR A 104 -2.77 2.49 -10.70
C THR A 104 -3.99 1.58 -10.84
N LYS A 105 -3.98 0.62 -11.77
CA LYS A 105 -5.09 -0.32 -11.94
C LYS A 105 -5.35 -1.12 -10.66
N MET A 106 -4.28 -1.62 -10.01
CA MET A 106 -4.41 -2.41 -8.80
C MET A 106 -4.72 -1.54 -7.58
N TYR A 107 -4.05 -0.39 -7.44
CA TYR A 107 -4.13 0.43 -6.22
C TYR A 107 -5.23 1.49 -6.24
N ALA A 108 -5.88 1.76 -7.36
CA ALA A 108 -7.00 2.69 -7.45
C ALA A 108 -8.23 2.03 -8.07
N THR A 109 -8.14 1.62 -9.34
CA THR A 109 -9.30 1.12 -10.09
C THR A 109 -9.90 -0.14 -9.45
N ASN A 110 -9.08 -1.14 -9.15
CA ASN A 110 -9.54 -2.40 -8.58
C ASN A 110 -10.15 -2.21 -7.19
N PHE A 111 -9.57 -1.35 -6.34
CA PHE A 111 -10.18 -1.03 -5.04
C PHE A 111 -11.52 -0.31 -5.17
N ALA A 112 -11.66 0.61 -6.13
CA ALA A 112 -12.96 1.25 -6.39
C ALA A 112 -14.01 0.22 -6.82
N LEU A 113 -13.65 -0.70 -7.71
CA LEU A 113 -14.53 -1.79 -8.15
C LEU A 113 -14.91 -2.72 -6.99
N GLN A 114 -13.93 -3.17 -6.20
CA GLN A 114 -14.18 -4.02 -5.02
C GLN A 114 -15.09 -3.34 -4.00
N LYS A 115 -14.93 -2.03 -3.79
CA LYS A 115 -15.82 -1.26 -2.94
C LYS A 115 -17.26 -1.29 -3.48
N LEU A 116 -17.45 -1.02 -4.76
CA LEU A 116 -18.78 -1.07 -5.40
C LEU A 116 -19.40 -2.48 -5.31
N MET A 117 -18.60 -3.53 -5.51
CA MET A 117 -19.03 -4.92 -5.33
C MET A 117 -19.47 -5.20 -3.89
N SER A 118 -18.68 -4.77 -2.90
CA SER A 118 -19.00 -4.96 -1.48
C SER A 118 -20.28 -4.24 -1.04
N GLU A 119 -20.66 -3.18 -1.76
CA GLU A 119 -21.89 -2.43 -1.55
C GLU A 119 -23.07 -2.94 -2.39
N GLY A 120 -22.90 -4.03 -3.15
CA GLY A 120 -23.93 -4.60 -4.03
C GLY A 120 -24.29 -3.72 -5.23
N LYS A 121 -23.43 -2.76 -5.59
CA LYS A 121 -23.66 -1.82 -6.72
C LYS A 121 -23.12 -2.33 -8.05
N LEU A 122 -22.23 -3.32 -8.00
CA LEU A 122 -21.59 -3.92 -9.16
C LEU A 122 -21.43 -5.42 -8.92
N HIS A 123 -21.79 -6.24 -9.90
CA HIS A 123 -21.52 -7.67 -9.90
C HIS A 123 -20.55 -8.03 -11.03
N PRO A 124 -19.67 -9.03 -10.83
CA PRO A 124 -18.71 -9.44 -11.86
C PRO A 124 -19.37 -9.93 -13.15
N ASP A 125 -20.59 -10.47 -13.07
CA ASP A 125 -21.36 -10.98 -14.21
C ASP A 125 -22.27 -9.92 -14.85
N ASP A 126 -22.27 -8.68 -14.33
CA ASP A 126 -23.03 -7.60 -14.95
C ASP A 126 -22.48 -7.30 -16.34
N ARG A 127 -23.38 -7.18 -17.33
CA ARG A 127 -23.01 -6.70 -18.66
C ARG A 127 -22.45 -5.28 -18.57
N ILE A 128 -21.37 -4.99 -19.29
CA ILE A 128 -20.77 -3.64 -19.33
C ILE A 128 -21.79 -2.60 -19.80
N ALA A 129 -22.64 -2.94 -20.76
CA ALA A 129 -23.71 -2.09 -21.28
C ALA A 129 -24.72 -1.62 -20.20
N LYS A 130 -24.80 -2.29 -19.05
CA LYS A 130 -25.59 -1.84 -17.88
C LYS A 130 -25.07 -0.51 -17.33
N TYR A 131 -23.76 -0.29 -17.39
CA TYR A 131 -23.08 0.85 -16.78
C TYR A 131 -22.56 1.86 -17.79
N ILE A 132 -22.22 1.42 -19.00
CA ILE A 132 -21.67 2.24 -20.07
C ILE A 132 -22.64 2.21 -21.25
N PRO A 133 -23.52 3.22 -21.40
CA PRO A 133 -24.41 3.33 -22.54
C PRO A 133 -23.64 3.32 -23.86
N GLY A 134 -24.14 2.59 -24.86
CA GLY A 134 -23.48 2.44 -26.16
C GLY A 134 -22.40 1.34 -26.22
N PHE A 135 -22.17 0.60 -25.13
CA PHE A 135 -21.25 -0.55 -25.10
C PHE A 135 -21.97 -1.89 -25.40
N ALA A 136 -23.21 -1.85 -25.87
CA ALA A 136 -23.90 -3.07 -26.29
C ALA A 136 -23.49 -3.42 -27.73
N ASP A 137 -23.35 -4.71 -28.02
CA ASP A 137 -23.06 -5.19 -29.37
C ASP A 137 -24.13 -4.69 -30.35
N SER A 138 -23.65 -4.16 -31.47
CA SER A 138 -24.46 -3.79 -32.62
C SER A 138 -24.71 -5.02 -33.50
N PRO A 139 -25.83 -5.08 -34.25
CA PRO A 139 -26.07 -6.14 -35.24
C PRO A 139 -24.96 -6.32 -36.28
N ASN A 140 -24.06 -5.32 -36.44
CA ASN A 140 -22.95 -5.35 -37.39
C ASN A 140 -21.59 -5.65 -36.74
N ASP A 141 -21.54 -5.87 -35.42
CA ASP A 141 -20.31 -6.27 -34.73
C ASP A 141 -20.11 -7.77 -34.95
N THR A 142 -19.19 -8.13 -35.85
CA THR A 142 -18.84 -9.51 -36.21
C THR A 142 -17.61 -10.01 -35.48
#